data_AF-A0A0A0D141-F1
#
_entry.id   AF-A0A0A0D141-F1
#
_cell.length_a   1.000
_cell.length_b   1.000
_cell.length_c   1.000
_cell.angle_alpha   90.00
_cell.angle_beta   90.00
_cell.angle_gamma   90.00
#
_symmetry.space_group_name_H-M   'P 1'
#
loop_
_entity.id
_entity.type
_entity.pdbx_description
1 polymer ?
#
loop_
_entity_poly.entity_id
_entity_poly.type
_entity_poly.pdbx_seq_one_letter_code
_entity_poly.pdbx_strand_id
1 'polypeptide(L)'
;MYDLPEVRWATDALWAAVAARLSAAGIAAAPALDRESSLPDLWTDPALLLSQTCGNPYVRRHRDRLRLVATPRYAAAGCDGPRYSSQLVVRDDAPGEGLADF
;
A
#
# COMPACT_ATOMS: atom_id res chain seq x y z
N MET A 1 -6.05 -3.48 0.45
CA MET A 1 -4.61 -3.12 0.30
C MET A 1 -4.40 -2.53 -1.09
N TYR A 2 -3.22 -1.99 -1.42
CA TYR A 2 -2.93 -1.70 -2.83
C TYR A 2 -2.70 -3.02 -3.56
N ASP A 3 -3.72 -3.44 -4.32
CA ASP A 3 -3.88 -4.82 -4.79
C ASP A 3 -4.06 -4.85 -6.31
N LEU A 4 -3.01 -4.47 -7.04
CA LEU A 4 -2.99 -4.62 -8.49
C LEU A 4 -3.08 -6.13 -8.85
N PRO A 5 -3.81 -6.52 -9.91
CA PRO A 5 -3.99 -7.92 -10.28
C PRO A 5 -2.68 -8.72 -10.37
N GLU A 6 -1.62 -8.09 -10.89
CA GLU A 6 -0.30 -8.68 -11.14
C GLU A 6 0.45 -9.04 -9.85
N VAL A 7 0.09 -8.42 -8.73
CA VAL A 7 0.76 -8.62 -7.43
C VAL A 7 -0.13 -9.29 -6.38
N ARG A 8 -1.33 -9.74 -6.75
CA ARG A 8 -2.29 -10.39 -5.82
C ARG A 8 -1.70 -11.57 -5.07
N TRP A 9 -0.92 -12.40 -5.75
CA TRP A 9 -0.23 -13.52 -5.13
C TRP A 9 0.69 -13.08 -3.98
N ALA A 10 1.34 -11.92 -4.13
CA ALA A 10 2.26 -11.38 -3.13
C ALA A 10 1.49 -10.72 -1.97
N THR A 11 0.39 -10.02 -2.26
CA THR A 11 -0.47 -9.43 -1.21
C THR A 11 -1.17 -10.51 -0.40
N ASP A 12 -1.63 -11.59 -1.03
CA ASP A 12 -2.20 -12.76 -0.35
C ASP A 12 -1.16 -13.46 0.54
N ALA A 13 0.06 -13.67 0.04
CA ALA A 13 1.14 -14.27 0.83
C ALA A 13 1.52 -13.38 2.04
N LEU A 14 1.59 -12.06 1.85
CA LEU A 14 1.82 -11.11 2.93
C LEU A 14 0.70 -11.18 3.96
N TRP A 15 -0.57 -11.15 3.53
CA TRP A 15 -1.71 -11.23 4.43
C TRP A 15 -1.74 -12.55 5.21
N ALA A 16 -1.53 -13.70 4.55
CA ALA A 16 -1.50 -14.99 5.22
C ALA A 16 -0.43 -15.03 6.33
N ALA A 17 0.76 -14.48 6.07
CA ALA A 17 1.83 -14.39 7.05
C ALA A 17 1.50 -13.46 8.23
N VAL A 18 0.80 -12.35 7.99
CA VAL A 18 0.32 -11.42 9.02
C VAL A 18 -0.79 -12.05 9.84
N ALA A 19 -1.81 -12.59 9.19
CA ALA A 19 -2.97 -13.24 9.81
C ALA A 19 -2.53 -14.40 10.71
N ALA A 20 -1.60 -15.25 10.27
CA ALA A 20 -1.06 -16.33 11.08
C ALA A 20 -0.40 -15.82 12.39
N ARG A 21 0.33 -14.70 12.33
CA ARG A 21 0.97 -14.09 13.50
C ARG A 21 -0.02 -13.40 14.43
N LEU A 22 -1.04 -12.76 13.87
CA LEU A 22 -2.15 -12.18 14.65
C LEU A 22 -2.91 -13.27 15.40
N SER A 23 -3.27 -14.35 14.70
CA SER A 23 -3.94 -15.51 15.31
C SER A 23 -3.10 -16.14 16.41
N ALA A 24 -1.78 -16.33 16.20
CA ALA A 24 -0.87 -16.83 17.23
C ALA A 24 -0.77 -15.89 18.45
N ALA A 25 -1.02 -14.59 18.28
CA ALA A 25 -1.08 -13.60 19.34
C ALA A 25 -2.49 -13.45 19.96
N GLY A 26 -3.46 -14.29 19.57
CA GLY A 26 -4.84 -14.23 20.08
C GLY A 26 -5.70 -13.10 19.49
N ILE A 27 -5.25 -12.49 18.39
CA ILE A 27 -5.99 -11.44 17.67
C ILE A 27 -6.70 -12.08 16.49
N ALA A 28 -8.03 -11.96 16.44
CA ALA A 28 -8.82 -12.46 15.31
C ALA A 28 -8.41 -11.75 14.01
N ALA A 29 -8.06 -12.54 13.00
CA ALA A 29 -7.75 -12.07 11.66
C ALA A 29 -8.80 -12.54 10.66
N ALA A 30 -9.10 -11.72 9.65
CA ALA A 30 -9.98 -12.11 8.56
C ALA A 30 -9.35 -13.27 7.75
N PRO A 31 -10.17 -14.20 7.20
CA PRO A 31 -9.64 -15.33 6.43
C PRO A 31 -9.01 -14.91 5.09
N ALA A 32 -9.42 -13.76 4.54
CA ALA A 32 -8.95 -13.25 3.26
C ALA A 32 -8.96 -11.72 3.22
N LEU A 33 -8.29 -11.15 2.23
CA LEU A 33 -8.33 -9.72 1.93
C LEU A 33 -9.66 -9.34 1.28
N ASP A 34 -10.25 -8.23 1.73
CA ASP A 34 -11.34 -7.56 1.02
C ASP A 34 -10.83 -6.91 -0.27
N ARG A 35 -11.52 -7.21 -1.38
CA ARG A 35 -11.26 -6.71 -2.73
C ARG A 35 -12.51 -6.12 -3.40
N GLU A 36 -13.63 -6.12 -2.70
CA GLU A 36 -14.92 -5.65 -3.20
C GLU A 36 -15.17 -4.21 -2.73
N SER A 37 -14.76 -3.89 -1.51
CA SER A 37 -14.96 -2.58 -0.89
C SER A 37 -13.96 -1.54 -1.42
N SER A 38 -14.40 -0.29 -1.51
CA SER A 38 -13.52 0.81 -1.87
C SER A 38 -12.53 1.14 -0.74
N LEU A 39 -11.31 1.57 -1.06
CA LEU A 39 -10.32 1.97 -0.06
C LEU A 39 -10.83 3.10 0.87
N PRO A 40 -11.49 4.16 0.38
CA PRO A 40 -12.09 5.16 1.23
C PRO A 40 -13.08 4.58 2.26
N ASP A 41 -13.96 3.67 1.85
CA ASP A 41 -14.94 3.06 2.76
C ASP A 41 -14.22 2.25 3.84
N LEU A 42 -13.27 1.40 3.44
CA LEU A 42 -12.45 0.60 4.34
C LEU A 42 -11.68 1.43 5.37
N TRP A 43 -11.11 2.58 4.98
CA TRP A 43 -10.39 3.47 5.91
C TRP A 43 -11.30 4.16 6.93
N THR A 44 -12.61 4.04 6.76
CA THR A 44 -13.61 4.54 7.69
C THR A 44 -14.34 3.43 8.46
N ASP A 45 -14.08 2.17 8.15
CA ASP A 45 -14.70 1.03 8.82
C ASP A 45 -14.10 0.85 10.23
N PRO A 46 -14.91 0.88 11.31
CA PRO A 46 -14.44 0.60 12.66
C PRO A 46 -13.94 -0.84 12.86
N ALA A 47 -14.31 -1.78 11.99
CA ALA A 47 -13.82 -3.15 11.99
C ALA A 47 -12.50 -3.32 11.20
N LEU A 48 -11.93 -2.25 10.64
CA LEU A 48 -10.68 -2.32 9.90
C LEU A 48 -9.52 -2.78 10.79
N LEU A 49 -9.00 -3.98 10.52
CA LEU A 49 -7.83 -4.52 11.21
C LEU A 49 -6.51 -3.97 10.65
N LEU A 50 -6.35 -4.04 9.33
CA LEU A 50 -5.13 -3.62 8.62
C LEU A 50 -5.47 -3.17 7.21
N SER A 51 -4.89 -2.05 6.78
CA SER A 51 -4.95 -1.60 5.39
C SER A 51 -3.60 -1.00 4.98
N GLN A 52 -3.50 -0.68 3.68
CA GLN A 52 -2.43 0.14 3.13
C GLN A 52 -3.04 1.43 2.60
N THR A 53 -2.32 2.53 2.77
CA THR A 53 -2.74 3.86 2.33
C THR A 53 -1.49 4.66 1.94
N CYS A 54 -1.59 5.52 0.94
CA CYS A 54 -0.51 6.44 0.60
C CYS A 54 -0.45 7.58 1.62
N GLY A 55 0.68 8.28 1.66
CA GLY A 55 0.90 9.33 2.67
C GLY A 55 -0.14 10.46 2.59
N ASN A 56 -0.59 10.82 1.39
CA ASN A 56 -1.53 11.93 1.18
C ASN A 56 -2.91 11.74 1.87
N PRO A 57 -3.70 10.68 1.60
CA PRO A 57 -4.96 10.44 2.27
C PRO A 57 -4.78 10.23 3.78
N TYR A 58 -3.72 9.54 4.22
CA TYR A 58 -3.42 9.40 5.65
C TYR A 58 -3.27 10.76 6.32
N VAL A 59 -2.34 11.59 5.84
CA VAL A 59 -2.03 12.89 6.46
C VAL A 59 -3.20 13.86 6.38
N ARG A 60 -3.95 13.88 5.28
CA ARG A 60 -4.99 14.89 5.05
C ARG A 60 -6.36 14.54 5.63
N ARG A 61 -6.70 13.25 5.77
CA ARG A 61 -8.09 12.83 6.03
C ARG A 61 -8.28 11.77 7.11
N HIS A 62 -7.24 10.99 7.42
CA HIS A 62 -7.41 9.78 8.22
C HIS A 62 -6.43 9.68 9.40
N ARG A 63 -5.63 10.72 9.68
CA ARG A 63 -4.60 10.69 10.74
C ARG A 63 -5.19 10.55 12.15
N ASP A 64 -6.40 11.04 12.35
CA ASP A 64 -7.20 10.97 13.58
C ASP A 64 -7.92 9.62 13.75
N ARG A 65 -8.07 8.85 12.67
CA ARG A 65 -8.84 7.59 12.66
C ARG A 65 -7.97 6.35 12.50
N LEU A 66 -6.90 6.45 11.73
CA LEU A 66 -5.98 5.37 11.43
C LEU A 66 -4.70 5.51 12.23
N ARG A 67 -4.20 4.38 12.72
CA ARG A 67 -2.87 4.29 13.32
C ARG A 67 -1.87 3.78 12.30
N LEU A 68 -0.82 4.55 12.04
CA LEU A 68 0.33 4.08 11.27
C LEU A 68 1.08 3.02 12.08
N VAL A 69 1.15 1.79 11.56
CA VAL A 69 1.83 0.65 12.24
C VAL A 69 3.16 0.29 11.60
N ALA A 70 3.32 0.53 10.29
CA ALA A 70 4.52 0.22 9.55
C ALA A 70 4.58 1.02 8.24
N THR A 71 5.79 1.12 7.67
CA THR A 71 6.03 1.63 6.32
C THR A 71 6.75 0.55 5.52
N PRO A 72 6.23 0.15 4.34
CA PRO A 72 6.93 -0.79 3.47
C PRO A 72 8.32 -0.29 3.09
N ARG A 73 9.29 -1.21 3.03
CA ARG A 73 10.63 -0.95 2.54
C ARG A 73 10.80 -1.66 1.20
N TYR A 74 10.75 -0.90 0.11
CA TYR A 74 10.90 -1.44 -1.24
C TYR A 74 12.38 -1.53 -1.62
N ALA A 75 12.73 -2.61 -2.33
CA ALA A 75 14.07 -2.82 -2.88
C ALA A 75 14.21 -2.28 -4.32
N ALA A 76 13.25 -1.48 -4.79
CA ALA A 76 13.28 -0.89 -6.12
C ALA A 76 14.37 0.19 -6.21
N ALA A 77 14.91 0.42 -7.41
CA ALA A 77 15.91 1.45 -7.66
C ALA A 77 15.40 2.83 -7.23
N GLY A 78 16.24 3.58 -6.51
CA GLY A 78 15.90 4.89 -5.94
C GLY A 78 15.14 4.85 -4.60
N CYS A 79 14.74 3.66 -4.11
CA CYS A 79 14.18 3.52 -2.76
C CYS A 79 15.29 3.35 -1.71
N ASP A 80 15.12 3.98 -0.55
CA ASP A 80 16.04 3.89 0.58
C ASP A 80 15.26 3.84 1.91
N GLY A 81 15.31 2.68 2.56
CA GLY A 81 14.56 2.43 3.78
C GLY A 81 13.05 2.63 3.56
N PRO A 82 12.37 3.50 4.33
CA PRO A 82 10.95 3.82 4.15
C PRO A 82 10.70 4.87 3.06
N ARG A 83 11.75 5.42 2.43
CA ARG A 83 11.63 6.46 1.40
C ARG A 83 11.59 5.81 0.01
N TYR A 84 10.64 6.26 -0.81
CA TYR A 84 10.57 5.92 -2.23
C TYR A 84 10.91 7.15 -3.08
N SER A 85 11.25 6.93 -4.35
CA SER A 85 11.44 7.97 -5.36
C SER A 85 10.37 7.89 -6.44
N SER A 86 9.89 9.03 -6.92
CA SER A 86 9.08 9.09 -8.14
C SER A 86 9.96 8.87 -9.36
N GLN A 87 9.40 8.24 -10.39
CA GLN A 87 10.02 8.08 -11.70
C GLN A 87 9.17 8.84 -12.72
N LEU A 88 9.82 9.55 -13.63
CA LEU A 88 9.19 10.14 -14.81
C LEU A 88 9.57 9.27 -16.00
N VAL A 89 8.57 8.74 -16.69
CA VAL A 89 8.77 7.77 -17.77
C VAL A 89 8.19 8.35 -19.05
N VAL A 90 9.00 8.36 -20.09
CA VAL A 90 8.61 8.76 -21.45
C VAL A 90 8.79 7.56 -22.38
N ARG A 91 8.13 7.62 -23.55
CA ARG A 91 8.42 6.63 -24.59
C ARG A 91 9.84 6.82 -25.10
N ASP A 92 10.44 5.73 -25.56
CA ASP A 92 11.78 5.74 -26.15
C ASP A 92 11.85 6.64 -27.40
N ASP A 93 10.74 6.80 -28.13
CA ASP A 93 10.62 7.64 -29.33
C ASP A 93 10.15 9.08 -29.04
N ALA A 94 10.12 9.50 -27.78
CA ALA A 94 9.71 10.85 -27.42
C ALA A 94 10.78 11.88 -27.85
N PRO A 95 10.39 13.03 -28.45
CA PRO A 95 11.34 13.96 -29.05
C PRO A 95 12.08 14.86 -28.03
N GLY A 96 11.67 14.87 -26.76
CA GLY A 96 12.27 15.71 -25.73
C GLY A 96 13.62 15.17 -25.24
N GLU A 97 14.61 16.05 -25.08
CA GLU A 97 15.95 15.71 -24.60
C GLU A 97 16.12 15.97 -23.10
N GLY A 98 15.16 16.66 -22.48
CA GLY A 98 15.15 16.93 -21.04
C GLY A 98 13.74 17.11 -20.46
N LEU A 99 13.68 17.27 -19.14
CA LEU A 99 12.41 17.43 -18.41
C LEU A 99 11.61 18.66 -18.88
N ALA A 100 12.29 19.72 -19.32
CA ALA A 100 11.62 20.96 -19.76
C ALA A 100 10.82 20.78 -21.07
N ASP A 101 11.01 19.67 -21.77
CA ASP A 101 10.33 19.37 -23.04
C ASP A 101 8.99 18.63 -22.85
N PHE A 102 8.57 18.36 -21.60
CA PHE A 102 7.37 17.58 -21.22
C PHE A 102 6.46 18.28 -20.21
#